data_AF-A0A7X9N6G7-F1
#
_entry.id   AF-A0A7X9N6G7-F1
#
_cell.length_a   1.000
_cell.length_b   1.000
_cell.length_c   1.000
_cell.angle_alpha   90.00
_cell.angle_beta   90.00
_cell.angle_gamma   90.00
#
_symmetry.space_group_name_H-M   'P 1'
#
loop_
_entity.id
_entity.type
_entity.pdbx_description
1 polymer ?
#
loop_
_entity_poly.entity_id
_entity_poly.type
_entity_poly.pdbx_seq_one_letter_code
_entity_poly.pdbx_strand_id
1 'polypeptide(L)'
;MTEEQPIKLNQEAQSLLDAVNAIYPQGSVFVQFEGEKSGWLRHDQARQTTLPGGLVITVTDLTAPDYTASHELLHLLMLLRGFPQIFFQLSLGNEELDEQMMIMATDLYDTVMHRVVVSEQRKHGLVDDQIEEEYFKGIEHTLTPESDQVDDERTMRLLTLLDALVFYGTGDHLDEYKARMTKLYPLAAKAAEQMYEKLVAKPIDSPFDLRRNVVKLFELFDEQMTAWNLPKLHNKEFVTLSPVLSERQLRLSVRQVFEIFHSDMKDRKTGKRAYIGVRRNDGQNSFTIPAPENDAPAEFLKLYDEPVEKLLTDLNVPFIVRK
;
A
#
# COMPACT_ATOMS: atom_id res chain seq x y z
N MET A 1 -11.51 -35.96 -21.62
CA MET A 1 -10.87 -35.41 -20.40
C MET A 1 -9.40 -35.26 -20.74
N THR A 2 -9.01 -34.08 -21.19
CA THR A 2 -7.60 -33.69 -21.29
C THR A 2 -7.13 -33.43 -19.87
N GLU A 3 -6.14 -34.18 -19.39
CA GLU A 3 -5.42 -33.85 -18.16
C GLU A 3 -4.84 -32.45 -18.35
N GLU A 4 -5.40 -31.45 -17.64
CA GLU A 4 -4.78 -30.14 -17.55
C GLU A 4 -3.43 -30.32 -16.86
N GLN A 5 -2.35 -30.00 -17.58
CA GLN A 5 -1.03 -30.00 -16.97
C GLN A 5 -1.03 -29.00 -15.82
N PRO A 6 -0.52 -29.37 -14.63
CA PRO A 6 -0.44 -28.45 -13.52
C PRO A 6 0.41 -27.26 -13.93
N ILE A 7 -0.14 -26.05 -13.82
CA ILE A 7 0.60 -24.81 -14.03
C ILE A 7 1.77 -24.79 -13.06
N LYS A 8 2.97 -24.54 -13.58
CA LYS A 8 4.19 -24.41 -12.79
C LYS A 8 4.75 -23.03 -13.01
N LEU A 9 5.29 -22.46 -11.92
CA LEU A 9 6.05 -21.22 -12.00
C LEU A 9 7.25 -21.40 -12.93
N ASN A 10 7.57 -20.34 -13.67
CA ASN A 10 8.83 -20.24 -14.39
C ASN A 10 10.01 -20.14 -13.41
N GLN A 11 11.22 -20.19 -13.96
CA GLN A 11 12.45 -20.20 -13.17
C GLN A 11 12.59 -18.97 -12.25
N GLU A 12 12.23 -17.78 -12.73
CA GLU A 12 12.39 -16.54 -11.97
C GLU A 12 11.37 -16.43 -10.83
N ALA A 13 10.10 -16.70 -11.12
CA ALA A 13 9.06 -16.70 -10.09
C ALA A 13 9.27 -17.82 -9.05
N GLN A 14 9.78 -18.98 -9.46
CA GLN A 14 10.18 -20.04 -8.53
C GLN A 14 11.38 -19.62 -7.66
N SER A 15 12.40 -18.97 -8.24
CA SER A 15 13.56 -18.48 -7.48
C SER A 15 13.16 -17.43 -6.44
N LEU A 16 12.18 -16.58 -6.77
CA LEU A 16 11.60 -15.63 -5.83
C LEU A 16 10.82 -16.34 -4.71
N LEU A 17 10.01 -17.36 -5.02
CA LEU A 17 9.32 -18.18 -4.02
C LEU A 17 10.32 -18.84 -3.05
N ASP A 18 11.43 -19.36 -3.57
CA ASP A 18 12.48 -19.96 -2.75
C ASP A 18 13.15 -18.92 -1.84
N ALA A 19 13.41 -17.70 -2.36
CA ALA A 19 13.98 -16.61 -1.59
C ALA A 19 13.05 -16.13 -0.45
N VAL A 20 11.74 -16.08 -0.71
CA VAL A 20 10.73 -15.78 0.32
C VAL A 20 10.70 -16.88 1.38
N ASN A 21 10.65 -18.15 0.95
CA ASN A 21 10.66 -19.30 1.85
C ASN A 21 11.90 -19.37 2.75
N ALA A 22 13.06 -18.94 2.25
CA ALA A 22 14.30 -18.94 3.02
C ALA A 22 14.28 -18.02 4.25
N ILE A 23 13.41 -17.00 4.27
CA ILE A 23 13.32 -16.01 5.36
C ILE A 23 11.94 -15.97 6.03
N TYR A 24 10.98 -16.79 5.59
CA TYR A 24 9.63 -16.80 6.15
C TYR A 24 9.63 -17.45 7.54
N PRO A 25 9.18 -16.75 8.60
CA PRO A 25 9.38 -17.22 9.97
C PRO A 25 8.40 -18.33 10.41
N GLN A 26 7.26 -18.46 9.74
CA GLN A 26 6.13 -19.30 10.19
C GLN A 26 5.89 -20.50 9.28
N GLY A 27 6.96 -21.18 8.85
CA GLY A 27 6.89 -22.37 8.00
C GLY A 27 7.15 -22.03 6.53
N SER A 28 6.22 -22.33 5.63
CA SER A 28 6.43 -22.16 4.18
C SER A 28 5.32 -21.38 3.48
N VAL A 29 5.72 -20.71 2.41
CA VAL A 29 4.86 -20.05 1.44
C VAL A 29 4.66 -20.99 0.25
N PHE A 30 3.41 -21.14 -0.17
CA PHE A 30 3.02 -21.94 -1.32
C PHE A 30 2.31 -21.07 -2.35
N VAL A 31 2.52 -21.38 -3.62
CA VAL A 31 1.76 -20.78 -4.72
C VAL A 31 0.90 -21.86 -5.36
N GLN A 32 -0.37 -21.57 -5.53
CA GLN A 32 -1.33 -22.42 -6.24
C GLN A 32 -2.11 -21.60 -7.25
N PHE A 33 -2.71 -22.30 -8.22
CA PHE A 33 -3.41 -21.71 -9.35
C PHE A 33 -4.84 -22.22 -9.39
N GLU A 34 -5.79 -21.31 -9.48
CA GLU A 34 -7.20 -21.59 -9.72
C GLU A 34 -7.78 -20.59 -10.73
N GLY A 35 -8.89 -20.92 -11.37
CA GLY A 35 -9.59 -20.01 -12.27
C GLY A 35 -9.26 -20.22 -13.75
N GLU A 36 -9.61 -19.22 -14.55
CA GLU A 36 -9.51 -19.24 -16.02
C GLU A 36 -8.68 -18.04 -16.51
N LYS A 37 -8.49 -17.92 -17.83
CA LYS A 37 -7.81 -16.77 -18.45
C LYS A 37 -8.84 -15.72 -18.85
N SER A 38 -8.88 -14.58 -18.16
CA SER A 38 -9.74 -13.46 -18.56
C SER A 38 -9.22 -12.69 -19.78
N GLY A 39 -7.91 -12.76 -20.07
CA GLY A 39 -7.27 -12.02 -21.16
C GLY A 39 -6.90 -10.58 -20.81
N TRP A 40 -6.93 -10.22 -19.53
CA TRP A 40 -6.49 -8.93 -18.98
C TRP A 40 -5.93 -9.10 -17.57
N LEU A 41 -5.14 -8.13 -17.11
CA LEU A 41 -4.44 -8.18 -15.82
C LEU A 41 -4.84 -7.05 -14.89
N ARG A 42 -5.01 -7.38 -13.61
CA ARG A 42 -5.12 -6.44 -12.47
C ARG A 42 -4.45 -7.05 -11.24
N HIS A 43 -4.01 -6.19 -10.32
CA HIS A 43 -3.30 -6.59 -9.10
C HIS A 43 -4.16 -7.40 -8.11
N ASP A 44 -5.48 -7.41 -8.24
CA ASP A 44 -6.43 -8.11 -7.36
C ASP A 44 -6.72 -9.57 -7.77
N GLN A 45 -6.05 -10.09 -8.81
CA GLN A 45 -6.25 -11.43 -9.36
C GLN A 45 -5.49 -12.53 -8.58
N ALA A 46 -5.23 -12.29 -7.29
CA ALA A 46 -4.67 -13.26 -6.36
C ALA A 46 -5.29 -13.12 -4.96
N ARG A 47 -5.26 -14.21 -4.20
CA ARG A 47 -5.75 -14.26 -2.82
C ARG A 47 -4.72 -14.91 -1.90
N GLN A 48 -4.50 -14.32 -0.75
CA GLN A 48 -3.63 -14.87 0.28
C GLN A 48 -4.45 -15.53 1.40
N THR A 49 -4.10 -16.76 1.76
CA THR A 49 -4.70 -17.47 2.90
C THR A 49 -3.61 -17.89 3.87
N THR A 50 -3.72 -17.45 5.12
CA THR A 50 -2.83 -17.90 6.20
C THR A 50 -3.34 -19.24 6.76
N LEU A 51 -2.44 -20.21 6.90
CA LEU A 51 -2.71 -21.52 7.47
C LEU A 51 -1.77 -21.78 8.67
N PRO A 52 -2.10 -22.70 9.58
CA PRO A 52 -1.15 -23.16 10.58
C PRO A 52 0.13 -23.68 9.91
N GLY A 53 1.25 -22.97 10.08
CA GLY A 53 2.55 -23.34 9.51
C GLY A 53 2.80 -22.87 8.08
N GLY A 54 2.02 -21.93 7.54
CA GLY A 54 2.35 -21.35 6.24
C GLY A 54 1.37 -20.31 5.71
N LEU A 55 1.66 -19.85 4.50
CA LEU A 55 0.82 -18.94 3.72
C LEU A 55 0.64 -19.51 2.32
N VAL A 56 -0.58 -19.44 1.79
CA VAL A 56 -0.89 -19.88 0.43
C VAL A 56 -1.30 -18.67 -0.39
N ILE A 57 -0.56 -18.40 -1.46
CA ILE A 57 -0.91 -17.45 -2.51
C ILE A 57 -1.65 -18.21 -3.58
N THR A 58 -2.89 -17.82 -3.84
CA THR A 58 -3.75 -18.44 -4.84
C THR A 58 -3.94 -17.46 -5.98
N VAL A 59 -3.30 -17.72 -7.12
CA VAL A 59 -3.52 -16.94 -8.35
C VAL A 59 -4.86 -17.35 -8.93
N THR A 60 -5.79 -16.40 -9.09
CA THR A 60 -7.18 -16.65 -9.49
C THR A 60 -7.45 -16.36 -10.97
N ASP A 61 -6.48 -15.79 -11.67
CA ASP A 61 -6.52 -15.58 -13.12
C ASP A 61 -5.26 -16.13 -13.78
N LEU A 62 -5.44 -16.95 -14.82
CA LEU A 62 -4.35 -17.69 -15.47
C LEU A 62 -3.82 -17.02 -16.73
N THR A 63 -4.18 -15.75 -16.98
CA THR A 63 -3.70 -14.96 -18.12
C THR A 63 -2.19 -14.81 -18.08
N ALA A 64 -1.64 -14.37 -16.95
CA ALA A 64 -0.20 -14.26 -16.70
C ALA A 64 0.18 -14.74 -15.27
N PRO A 65 0.17 -16.04 -15.00
CA PRO A 65 0.29 -16.58 -13.64
C PRO A 65 1.65 -16.27 -12.97
N ASP A 66 2.74 -16.23 -13.73
CA ASP A 66 4.07 -15.89 -13.22
C ASP A 66 4.16 -14.42 -12.80
N TYR A 67 3.58 -13.52 -13.59
CA TYR A 67 3.47 -12.10 -13.25
C TYR A 67 2.68 -11.92 -11.95
N THR A 68 1.49 -12.51 -11.86
CA THR A 68 0.63 -12.37 -10.68
C THR A 68 1.26 -13.01 -9.44
N ALA A 69 1.81 -14.22 -9.55
CA ALA A 69 2.47 -14.86 -8.42
C ALA A 69 3.70 -14.08 -7.93
N SER A 70 4.54 -13.60 -8.85
CA SER A 70 5.73 -12.82 -8.49
C SER A 70 5.38 -11.48 -7.86
N HIS A 71 4.28 -10.85 -8.27
CA HIS A 71 3.76 -9.62 -7.68
C HIS A 71 3.49 -9.80 -6.18
N GLU A 72 2.70 -10.81 -5.82
CA GLU A 72 2.37 -11.14 -4.43
C GLU A 72 3.61 -11.53 -3.61
N LEU A 73 4.51 -12.32 -4.21
CA LEU A 73 5.75 -12.74 -3.55
C LEU A 73 6.69 -11.57 -3.28
N LEU A 74 6.75 -10.56 -4.16
CA LEU A 74 7.54 -9.35 -3.95
C LEU A 74 6.97 -8.48 -2.84
N HIS A 75 5.64 -8.32 -2.76
CA HIS A 75 4.99 -7.67 -1.62
C HIS A 75 5.34 -8.37 -0.30
N LEU A 76 5.26 -9.70 -0.27
CA LEU A 76 5.64 -10.48 0.90
C LEU A 76 7.13 -10.37 1.24
N LEU A 77 8.01 -10.36 0.23
CA LEU A 77 9.44 -10.15 0.42
C LEU A 77 9.75 -8.78 1.01
N MET A 78 9.04 -7.73 0.57
CA MET A 78 9.17 -6.38 1.13
C MET A 78 8.76 -6.36 2.60
N LEU A 79 7.64 -7.00 2.96
CA LEU A 79 7.22 -7.16 4.35
C LEU A 79 8.32 -7.83 5.19
N LEU A 80 8.85 -8.98 4.74
CA LEU A 80 9.87 -9.76 5.46
C LEU A 80 11.20 -9.01 5.58
N ARG A 81 11.50 -8.10 4.65
CA ARG A 81 12.70 -7.23 4.68
C ARG A 81 12.51 -5.96 5.51
N GLY A 82 11.36 -5.82 6.20
CA GLY A 82 11.11 -4.70 7.09
C GLY A 82 10.78 -3.40 6.35
N PHE A 83 10.01 -3.48 5.27
CA PHE A 83 9.36 -2.29 4.70
C PHE A 83 8.14 -1.88 5.54
N PRO A 84 7.88 -0.55 5.67
CA PRO A 84 6.83 -0.02 6.53
C PRO A 84 5.45 -0.51 6.08
N GLN A 85 4.62 -0.94 7.04
CA GLN A 85 3.26 -1.44 6.79
C GLN A 85 2.21 -0.45 7.29
N ILE A 86 1.01 -0.51 6.70
CA ILE A 86 -0.17 0.23 7.17
C ILE A 86 -1.07 -0.64 8.06
N PHE A 87 -1.74 0.00 9.01
CA PHE A 87 -2.73 -0.62 9.89
C PHE A 87 -3.93 0.31 10.08
N PHE A 88 -5.10 -0.29 10.29
CA PHE A 88 -6.36 0.43 10.46
C PHE A 88 -6.94 0.17 11.84
N GLN A 89 -6.51 0.97 12.83
CA GLN A 89 -6.99 0.87 14.22
C GLN A 89 -8.08 1.88 14.55
N LEU A 90 -8.40 2.80 13.65
CA LEU A 90 -9.39 3.85 13.85
C LEU A 90 -10.67 3.54 13.06
N SER A 91 -11.76 4.15 13.49
CA SER A 91 -13.09 4.03 12.89
C SER A 91 -13.84 5.36 13.02
N LEU A 92 -14.54 5.73 11.94
CA LEU A 92 -15.50 6.83 11.91
C LEU A 92 -16.84 6.47 12.57
N GLY A 93 -17.00 5.21 12.98
CA GLY A 93 -18.26 4.68 13.50
C GLY A 93 -19.26 4.31 12.40
N ASN A 94 -18.80 4.24 11.14
CA ASN A 94 -19.55 3.76 9.99
C ASN A 94 -18.69 2.73 9.24
N GLU A 95 -19.12 1.47 9.27
CA GLU A 95 -18.36 0.34 8.73
C GLU A 95 -18.14 0.44 7.22
N GLU A 96 -19.16 0.82 6.44
CA GLU A 96 -19.05 0.97 4.99
C GLU A 96 -18.05 2.09 4.62
N LEU A 97 -18.12 3.22 5.33
CA LEU A 97 -17.19 4.32 5.11
C LEU A 97 -15.76 3.95 5.53
N ASP A 98 -15.61 3.24 6.66
CA ASP A 98 -14.31 2.75 7.11
C ASP A 98 -13.69 1.80 6.08
N GLU A 99 -14.47 0.86 5.54
CA GLU A 99 -14.02 -0.07 4.50
C GLU A 99 -13.60 0.65 3.22
N GLN A 100 -14.40 1.61 2.74
CA GLN A 100 -14.05 2.41 1.57
C GLN A 100 -12.74 3.19 1.78
N MET A 101 -12.56 3.79 2.96
CA MET A 101 -11.33 4.50 3.29
C MET A 101 -10.13 3.56 3.40
N MET A 102 -10.32 2.36 3.96
CA MET A 102 -9.27 1.34 4.03
C MET A 102 -8.83 0.90 2.63
N ILE A 103 -9.77 0.68 1.72
CA ILE A 103 -9.47 0.30 0.32
C ILE A 103 -8.66 1.41 -0.35
N MET A 104 -9.16 2.65 -0.35
CA MET A 104 -8.45 3.77 -0.97
C MET A 104 -7.06 4.03 -0.36
N ALA A 105 -6.94 3.91 0.96
CA ALA A 105 -5.64 4.04 1.64
C ALA A 105 -4.66 2.93 1.26
N THR A 106 -5.17 1.70 1.10
CA THR A 106 -4.38 0.54 0.67
C THR A 106 -3.93 0.70 -0.77
N ASP A 107 -4.83 1.10 -1.68
CA ASP A 107 -4.49 1.37 -3.09
C ASP A 107 -3.40 2.44 -3.22
N LEU A 108 -3.48 3.52 -2.44
CA LEU A 108 -2.44 4.56 -2.42
C LEU A 108 -1.12 4.03 -1.85
N TYR A 109 -1.16 3.24 -0.79
CA TYR A 109 0.04 2.63 -0.22
C TYR A 109 0.70 1.65 -1.22
N ASP A 110 -0.09 0.80 -1.86
CA ASP A 110 0.35 -0.18 -2.84
C ASP A 110 0.89 0.50 -4.09
N THR A 111 0.29 1.60 -4.55
CA THR A 111 0.84 2.44 -5.63
C THR A 111 2.31 2.83 -5.37
N VAL A 112 2.68 3.11 -4.12
CA VAL A 112 4.07 3.41 -3.77
C VAL A 112 4.93 2.16 -3.74
N MET A 113 4.40 1.04 -3.24
CA MET A 113 5.09 -0.26 -3.26
C MET A 113 5.35 -0.76 -4.68
N HIS A 114 4.41 -0.56 -5.60
CA HIS A 114 4.50 -1.01 -6.99
C HIS A 114 5.67 -0.38 -7.74
N ARG A 115 6.16 0.79 -7.31
CA ARG A 115 7.42 1.35 -7.83
C ARG A 115 8.61 0.40 -7.63
N VAL A 116 8.64 -0.32 -6.51
CA VAL A 116 9.67 -1.31 -6.21
C VAL A 116 9.33 -2.65 -6.84
N VAL A 117 8.09 -3.12 -6.69
CA VAL A 117 7.62 -4.42 -7.21
C VAL A 117 7.78 -4.50 -8.74
N VAL A 118 7.22 -3.55 -9.48
CA VAL A 118 7.24 -3.57 -10.95
C VAL A 118 8.66 -3.38 -11.48
N SER A 119 9.47 -2.53 -10.84
CA SER A 119 10.88 -2.38 -11.19
C SER A 119 11.63 -3.70 -11.04
N GLU A 120 11.36 -4.48 -10.01
CA GLU A 120 11.98 -5.78 -9.80
C GLU A 120 11.46 -6.82 -10.81
N GLN A 121 10.15 -6.87 -11.07
CA GLN A 121 9.58 -7.78 -12.07
C GLN A 121 10.17 -7.54 -13.47
N ARG A 122 10.33 -6.27 -13.88
CA ARG A 122 10.94 -5.92 -15.17
C ARG A 122 12.40 -6.38 -15.27
N LYS A 123 13.19 -6.26 -14.20
CA LYS A 123 14.59 -6.73 -14.19
C LYS A 123 14.70 -8.24 -14.45
N HIS A 124 13.69 -9.01 -14.02
CA HIS A 124 13.63 -10.46 -14.19
C HIS A 124 12.79 -10.89 -15.39
N GLY A 125 12.39 -9.96 -16.28
CA GLY A 125 11.61 -10.28 -17.47
C GLY A 125 10.20 -10.81 -17.19
N LEU A 126 9.64 -10.51 -16.01
CA LEU A 126 8.28 -10.90 -15.61
C LEU A 126 7.22 -9.87 -16.03
N VAL A 127 7.67 -8.73 -16.58
CA VAL A 127 6.84 -7.72 -17.25
C VAL A 127 7.46 -7.44 -18.60
N ASP A 128 6.73 -7.77 -19.66
CA ASP A 128 7.05 -7.53 -21.06
C ASP A 128 5.91 -6.77 -21.76
N ASP A 129 6.03 -6.56 -23.07
CA ASP A 129 5.04 -5.84 -23.87
C ASP A 129 3.64 -6.49 -23.83
N GLN A 130 3.56 -7.82 -23.68
CA GLN A 130 2.29 -8.51 -23.57
C GLN A 130 1.63 -8.22 -22.21
N ILE A 131 2.40 -8.30 -21.13
CA ILE A 131 1.92 -7.97 -19.77
C ILE A 131 1.47 -6.52 -19.70
N GLU A 132 2.20 -5.60 -20.33
CA GLU A 132 1.81 -4.19 -20.44
C GLU A 132 0.44 -4.02 -21.13
N GLU A 133 0.24 -4.68 -22.28
CA GLU A 133 -1.03 -4.57 -22.99
C GLU A 133 -2.19 -5.22 -22.23
N GLU A 134 -1.96 -6.38 -21.61
CA GLU A 134 -2.98 -7.05 -20.79
C GLU A 134 -3.33 -6.25 -19.54
N TYR A 135 -2.36 -5.56 -18.93
CA TYR A 135 -2.61 -4.64 -17.83
C TYR A 135 -3.46 -3.45 -18.27
N PHE A 136 -3.18 -2.84 -19.44
CA PHE A 136 -4.04 -1.76 -19.96
C PHE A 136 -5.46 -2.24 -20.27
N LYS A 137 -5.63 -3.44 -20.84
CA LYS A 137 -6.97 -4.03 -21.03
C LYS A 137 -7.71 -4.19 -19.71
N GLY A 138 -6.99 -4.49 -18.62
CA GLY A 138 -7.57 -4.53 -17.27
C GLY A 138 -8.12 -3.18 -16.85
N ILE A 139 -7.42 -2.09 -17.17
CA ILE A 139 -7.91 -0.72 -16.92
C ILE A 139 -9.18 -0.44 -17.73
N GLU A 140 -9.18 -0.76 -19.03
CA GLU A 140 -10.33 -0.55 -19.92
C GLU A 140 -11.54 -1.42 -19.53
N HIS A 141 -11.29 -2.60 -18.95
CA HIS A 141 -12.34 -3.48 -18.45
C HIS A 141 -12.95 -2.97 -17.13
N THR A 142 -12.14 -2.36 -16.25
CA THR A 142 -12.62 -1.87 -14.95
C THR A 142 -13.25 -0.48 -15.02
N LEU A 143 -12.72 0.41 -15.86
CA LEU A 143 -13.08 1.83 -15.85
C LEU A 143 -13.91 2.22 -17.06
N THR A 144 -14.98 2.97 -16.83
CA THR A 144 -15.72 3.60 -17.92
C THR A 144 -14.95 4.84 -18.43
N PRO A 145 -14.82 5.05 -19.76
CA PRO A 145 -14.24 6.28 -20.30
C PRO A 145 -14.95 7.53 -19.77
N GLU A 146 -14.19 8.60 -19.54
CA GLU A 146 -14.78 9.86 -19.10
C GLU A 146 -15.70 10.44 -20.17
N SER A 147 -16.79 11.04 -19.70
CA SER A 147 -17.68 11.84 -20.53
C SER A 147 -17.48 13.33 -20.23
N ASP A 148 -18.21 14.19 -20.91
CA ASP A 148 -18.22 15.63 -20.60
C ASP A 148 -18.83 15.96 -19.22
N GLN A 149 -19.40 14.98 -18.53
CA GLN A 149 -19.98 15.14 -17.19
C GLN A 149 -19.01 14.64 -16.11
N VAL A 150 -18.95 15.41 -15.01
CA VAL A 150 -18.25 14.99 -13.81
C VAL A 150 -19.10 13.96 -13.07
N ASP A 151 -18.54 12.77 -12.84
CA ASP A 151 -19.16 11.68 -12.11
C ASP A 151 -18.34 11.27 -10.87
N ASP A 152 -18.87 10.33 -10.10
CA ASP A 152 -18.24 9.82 -8.88
C ASP A 152 -17.11 8.81 -9.17
N GLU A 153 -17.03 8.26 -10.39
CA GLU A 153 -15.99 7.30 -10.78
C GLU A 153 -14.62 8.00 -10.97
N ARG A 154 -14.59 9.33 -11.12
CA ARG A 154 -13.34 10.12 -11.28
C ARG A 154 -12.26 9.82 -10.23
N THR A 155 -12.65 9.51 -8.99
CA THR A 155 -11.70 9.17 -7.92
C THR A 155 -11.09 7.78 -8.14
N MET A 156 -11.90 6.80 -8.56
CA MET A 156 -11.43 5.46 -8.93
C MET A 156 -10.54 5.49 -10.18
N ARG A 157 -10.90 6.32 -11.16
CA ARG A 157 -10.06 6.58 -12.34
C ARG A 157 -8.72 7.18 -11.92
N LEU A 158 -8.71 8.19 -11.05
CA LEU A 158 -7.46 8.79 -10.54
C LEU A 158 -6.55 7.75 -9.88
N LEU A 159 -7.08 6.95 -8.96
CA LEU A 159 -6.31 5.92 -8.25
C LEU A 159 -5.73 4.89 -9.23
N THR A 160 -6.57 4.35 -10.11
CA THR A 160 -6.16 3.34 -11.08
C THR A 160 -5.13 3.89 -12.08
N LEU A 161 -5.33 5.10 -12.60
CA LEU A 161 -4.40 5.70 -13.57
C LEU A 161 -3.08 6.10 -12.93
N LEU A 162 -3.08 6.53 -11.65
CA LEU A 162 -1.85 6.80 -10.94
C LEU A 162 -1.03 5.52 -10.74
N ASP A 163 -1.66 4.42 -10.33
CA ASP A 163 -1.00 3.12 -10.22
C ASP A 163 -0.48 2.64 -11.59
N ALA A 164 -1.26 2.86 -12.65
CA ALA A 164 -0.83 2.54 -14.01
C ALA A 164 0.39 3.35 -14.45
N LEU A 165 0.45 4.65 -14.14
CA LEU A 165 1.64 5.47 -14.40
C LEU A 165 2.87 4.95 -13.63
N VAL A 166 2.68 4.43 -12.41
CA VAL A 166 3.75 3.74 -11.67
C VAL A 166 4.19 2.46 -12.40
N PHE A 167 3.23 1.65 -12.83
CA PHE A 167 3.49 0.40 -13.54
C PHE A 167 4.27 0.60 -14.86
N TYR A 168 3.85 1.56 -15.70
CA TYR A 168 4.56 1.88 -16.94
C TYR A 168 5.80 2.75 -16.73
N GLY A 169 5.91 3.40 -15.57
CA GLY A 169 6.92 4.43 -15.28
C GLY A 169 8.38 3.97 -15.35
N THR A 170 8.61 2.66 -15.40
CA THR A 170 9.95 2.04 -15.51
C THR A 170 10.15 1.29 -16.83
N GLY A 171 9.16 1.34 -17.73
CA GLY A 171 9.20 0.72 -19.05
C GLY A 171 9.35 1.73 -20.19
N ASP A 172 9.51 1.20 -21.41
CA ASP A 172 9.79 2.00 -22.61
C ASP A 172 8.52 2.59 -23.26
N HIS A 173 7.33 2.08 -22.91
CA HIS A 173 6.06 2.47 -23.52
C HIS A 173 5.23 3.48 -22.71
N LEU A 174 5.83 4.14 -21.72
CA LEU A 174 5.11 5.09 -20.86
C LEU A 174 4.36 6.17 -21.65
N ASP A 175 5.00 6.76 -22.67
CA ASP A 175 4.40 7.85 -23.46
C ASP A 175 3.22 7.36 -24.30
N GLU A 176 3.26 6.13 -24.80
CA GLU A 176 2.15 5.51 -25.52
C GLU A 176 0.94 5.31 -24.61
N TYR A 177 1.15 4.66 -23.46
CA TYR A 177 0.07 4.38 -22.53
C TYR A 177 -0.49 5.66 -21.91
N LYS A 178 0.36 6.66 -21.60
CA LYS A 178 -0.11 8.00 -21.23
C LYS A 178 -1.05 8.58 -22.26
N ALA A 179 -0.69 8.56 -23.55
CA ALA A 179 -1.54 9.10 -24.61
C ALA A 179 -2.91 8.37 -24.68
N ARG A 180 -2.94 7.05 -24.46
CA ARG A 180 -4.19 6.28 -24.37
C ARG A 180 -5.01 6.70 -23.14
N MET A 181 -4.38 6.85 -21.98
CA MET A 181 -5.05 7.30 -20.75
C MET A 181 -5.63 8.71 -20.90
N THR A 182 -4.85 9.67 -21.43
CA THR A 182 -5.34 11.04 -21.65
C THR A 182 -6.51 11.08 -22.62
N LYS A 183 -6.54 10.20 -23.62
CA LYS A 183 -7.64 10.11 -24.58
C LYS A 183 -8.93 9.59 -23.95
N LEU A 184 -8.85 8.57 -23.11
CA LEU A 184 -10.01 7.91 -22.49
C LEU A 184 -10.47 8.59 -21.19
N TYR A 185 -9.54 9.19 -20.45
CA TYR A 185 -9.74 9.69 -19.09
C TYR A 185 -9.03 11.05 -18.87
N PRO A 186 -9.29 12.08 -19.70
CA PRO A 186 -8.52 13.33 -19.71
C PRO A 186 -8.40 14.06 -18.36
N LEU A 187 -9.45 14.10 -17.55
CA LEU A 187 -9.45 14.78 -16.25
C LEU A 187 -8.63 14.00 -15.22
N ALA A 188 -8.91 12.70 -15.05
CA ALA A 188 -8.21 11.85 -14.11
C ALA A 188 -6.75 11.63 -14.51
N ALA A 189 -6.45 11.45 -15.80
CA ALA A 189 -5.09 11.30 -16.31
C ALA A 189 -4.24 12.54 -16.00
N LYS A 190 -4.78 13.75 -16.21
CA LYS A 190 -4.08 14.99 -15.88
C LYS A 190 -3.72 15.09 -14.39
N ALA A 191 -4.66 14.72 -13.50
CA ALA A 191 -4.40 14.70 -12.07
C ALA A 191 -3.39 13.62 -11.68
N ALA A 192 -3.52 12.41 -12.24
CA ALA A 192 -2.59 11.29 -12.04
C ALA A 192 -1.17 11.64 -12.48
N GLU A 193 -0.99 12.28 -13.64
CA GLU A 193 0.31 12.73 -14.15
C GLU A 193 0.98 13.73 -13.20
N GLN A 194 0.23 14.74 -12.73
CA GLN A 194 0.75 15.73 -11.77
C GLN A 194 1.20 15.09 -10.44
N MET A 195 0.44 14.11 -9.95
CA MET A 195 0.79 13.37 -8.75
C MET A 195 2.00 12.46 -8.99
N TYR A 196 2.03 11.75 -10.12
CA TYR A 196 3.10 10.86 -10.53
C TYR A 196 4.44 11.60 -10.65
N GLU A 197 4.49 12.75 -11.35
CA GLU A 197 5.70 13.56 -11.48
C GLU A 197 6.29 13.94 -10.12
N LYS A 198 5.43 14.37 -9.19
CA LYS A 198 5.85 14.68 -7.82
C LYS A 198 6.32 13.42 -7.09
N LEU A 199 5.67 12.27 -7.28
CA LEU A 199 6.01 11.02 -6.61
C LEU A 199 7.36 10.47 -7.07
N VAL A 200 7.64 10.47 -8.38
CA VAL A 200 8.86 9.89 -8.94
C VAL A 200 10.09 10.79 -8.87
N ALA A 201 9.91 12.06 -8.52
CA ALA A 201 11.01 13.02 -8.35
C ALA A 201 12.10 12.57 -7.36
N LYS A 202 11.84 11.59 -6.50
CA LYS A 202 12.84 10.95 -5.63
C LYS A 202 12.78 9.41 -5.78
N PRO A 203 13.93 8.73 -5.79
CA PRO A 203 13.98 7.28 -5.82
C PRO A 203 13.51 6.66 -4.49
N ILE A 204 13.29 5.35 -4.51
CA ILE A 204 12.96 4.53 -3.34
C ILE A 204 14.06 3.48 -3.20
N ASP A 205 15.10 3.82 -2.44
CA ASP A 205 16.27 2.97 -2.25
C ASP A 205 16.29 2.31 -0.86
N SER A 206 15.35 2.69 0.01
CA SER A 206 15.28 2.22 1.39
C SER A 206 13.85 2.19 1.94
N PRO A 207 13.60 1.43 3.03
CA PRO A 207 12.32 1.49 3.75
C PRO A 207 11.94 2.90 4.21
N PHE A 208 12.94 3.74 4.52
CA PHE A 208 12.71 5.13 4.89
C PHE A 208 12.22 5.97 3.71
N ASP A 209 12.76 5.75 2.52
CA ASP A 209 12.29 6.43 1.31
C ASP A 209 10.90 5.94 0.90
N LEU A 210 10.59 4.63 1.04
CA LEU A 210 9.23 4.12 0.81
C LEU A 210 8.25 4.85 1.73
N ARG A 211 8.50 4.86 3.04
CA ARG A 211 7.66 5.56 4.02
C ARG A 211 7.42 7.01 3.60
N ARG A 212 8.49 7.75 3.27
CA ARG A 212 8.37 9.17 2.89
C ARG A 212 7.49 9.36 1.66
N ASN A 213 7.58 8.47 0.68
CA ASN A 213 6.75 8.53 -0.52
C ASN A 213 5.29 8.18 -0.24
N VAL A 214 5.00 7.23 0.66
CA VAL A 214 3.63 6.94 1.12
C VAL A 214 3.00 8.18 1.76
N VAL A 215 3.69 8.80 2.74
CA VAL A 215 3.17 10.01 3.41
C VAL A 215 2.94 11.14 2.41
N LYS A 216 3.87 11.34 1.47
CA LYS A 216 3.73 12.34 0.41
C LYS A 216 2.53 12.05 -0.48
N LEU A 217 2.30 10.79 -0.86
CA LEU A 217 1.18 10.46 -1.72
C LEU A 217 -0.17 10.67 -1.02
N PHE A 218 -0.27 10.36 0.27
CA PHE A 218 -1.45 10.70 1.07
C PHE A 218 -1.75 12.21 1.06
N GLU A 219 -0.73 13.06 1.23
CA GLU A 219 -0.88 14.51 1.13
C GLU A 219 -1.35 14.95 -0.25
N LEU A 220 -0.71 14.45 -1.31
CA LEU A 220 -1.04 14.80 -2.70
C LEU A 220 -2.47 14.39 -3.06
N PHE A 221 -2.94 13.25 -2.56
CA PHE A 221 -4.30 12.80 -2.81
C PHE A 221 -5.31 13.71 -2.13
N ASP A 222 -5.09 14.09 -0.86
CA ASP A 222 -5.97 15.03 -0.15
C ASP A 222 -5.98 16.44 -0.78
N GLU A 223 -4.83 16.90 -1.30
CA GLU A 223 -4.74 18.12 -2.10
C GLU A 223 -5.62 18.02 -3.36
N GLN A 224 -5.55 16.88 -4.05
CA GLN A 224 -6.33 16.64 -5.28
C GLN A 224 -7.84 16.52 -5.00
N MET A 225 -8.24 15.84 -3.92
CA MET A 225 -9.65 15.79 -3.49
C MET A 225 -10.18 17.19 -3.20
N THR A 226 -9.39 18.01 -2.49
CA THR A 226 -9.75 19.41 -2.22
C THR A 226 -9.92 20.22 -3.51
N ALA A 227 -9.01 20.07 -4.48
CA ALA A 227 -9.10 20.74 -5.77
C ALA A 227 -10.35 20.35 -6.57
N TRP A 228 -10.89 19.15 -6.33
CA TRP A 228 -12.14 18.66 -6.90
C TRP A 228 -13.39 18.94 -6.05
N ASN A 229 -13.24 19.70 -4.97
CA ASN A 229 -14.28 19.95 -3.95
C ASN A 229 -14.85 18.65 -3.35
N LEU A 230 -14.01 17.63 -3.23
CA LEU A 230 -14.31 16.36 -2.58
C LEU A 230 -13.76 16.33 -1.15
N PRO A 231 -14.36 15.51 -0.27
CA PRO A 231 -13.81 15.27 1.06
C PRO A 231 -12.40 14.67 0.98
N LYS A 232 -11.54 15.08 1.91
CA LYS A 232 -10.22 14.47 2.11
C LYS A 232 -10.38 13.10 2.77
N LEU A 233 -9.41 12.22 2.54
CA LEU A 233 -9.32 10.95 3.26
C LEU A 233 -8.68 11.10 4.64
N HIS A 234 -7.89 12.15 4.88
CA HIS A 234 -7.21 12.33 6.16
C HIS A 234 -6.37 11.10 6.54
N ASN A 235 -5.69 10.51 5.54
CA ASN A 235 -4.90 9.29 5.72
C ASN A 235 -3.71 9.50 6.66
N LYS A 236 -3.29 10.74 6.90
CA LYS A 236 -2.25 11.06 7.89
C LYS A 236 -2.70 10.77 9.32
N GLU A 237 -3.99 10.88 9.59
CA GLU A 237 -4.60 10.56 10.88
C GLU A 237 -5.19 9.14 10.88
N PHE A 238 -5.99 8.79 9.86
CA PHE A 238 -6.74 7.53 9.79
C PHE A 238 -5.83 6.30 9.69
N VAL A 239 -4.77 6.38 8.89
CA VAL A 239 -3.88 5.25 8.63
C VAL A 239 -2.70 5.27 9.60
N THR A 240 -2.52 4.17 10.33
CA THR A 240 -1.31 3.98 11.13
C THR A 240 -0.22 3.39 10.25
N LEU A 241 0.83 4.16 9.97
CA LEU A 241 1.96 3.72 9.16
C LEU A 241 3.16 3.43 10.07
N SER A 242 3.69 2.21 9.99
CA SER A 242 4.85 1.74 10.77
C SER A 242 5.99 2.76 10.77
N PRO A 243 6.51 3.19 11.93
CA PRO A 243 7.56 4.18 11.96
C PRO A 243 8.91 3.58 11.55
N VAL A 244 9.66 4.32 10.73
CA VAL A 244 11.06 4.03 10.40
C VAL A 244 11.94 4.98 11.22
N LEU A 245 12.72 4.43 12.15
CA LEU A 245 13.45 5.15 13.21
C LEU A 245 14.91 4.76 13.21
N SER A 246 15.80 5.69 13.57
CA SER A 246 17.20 5.35 13.90
C SER A 246 17.31 4.84 15.33
N GLU A 247 18.38 4.10 15.65
CA GLU A 247 18.67 3.69 17.03
C GLU A 247 18.72 4.87 18.01
N ARG A 248 19.21 6.03 17.56
CA ARG A 248 19.20 7.25 18.37
C ARG A 248 17.77 7.65 18.72
N GLN A 249 16.85 7.63 17.76
CA GLN A 249 15.45 8.04 17.99
C GLN A 249 14.72 7.07 18.92
N LEU A 250 15.05 5.79 18.89
CA LEU A 250 14.51 4.78 19.80
C LEU A 250 14.83 5.08 21.28
N ARG A 251 16.01 5.65 21.54
CA ARG A 251 16.45 6.04 22.89
C ARG A 251 15.95 7.41 23.35
N LEU A 252 15.43 8.24 22.44
CA LEU A 252 14.86 9.54 22.82
C LEU A 252 13.53 9.38 23.53
N SER A 253 13.13 10.40 24.28
CA SER A 253 11.79 10.44 24.87
C SER A 253 10.72 10.63 23.80
N VAL A 254 9.52 10.08 24.03
CA VAL A 254 8.38 10.16 23.10
C VAL A 254 8.10 11.59 22.67
N ARG A 255 8.11 12.56 23.59
CA ARG A 255 7.89 13.98 23.27
C ARG A 255 8.89 14.57 22.26
N GLN A 256 10.08 13.99 22.12
CA GLN A 256 11.10 14.48 21.19
C GLN A 256 10.88 13.96 19.77
N VAL A 257 10.08 12.89 19.59
CA VAL A 257 9.91 12.20 18.31
C VAL A 257 8.45 12.26 17.83
N PHE A 258 7.51 12.21 18.75
CA PHE A 258 6.07 12.18 18.49
C PHE A 258 5.33 13.28 19.24
N GLU A 259 4.17 13.61 18.70
CA GLU A 259 3.09 14.36 19.32
C GLU A 259 1.89 13.44 19.48
N ILE A 260 1.12 13.62 20.56
CA ILE A 260 -0.06 12.81 20.82
C ILE A 260 -1.27 13.72 20.71
N PHE A 261 -2.14 13.39 19.76
CA PHE A 261 -3.38 14.12 19.50
C PHE A 261 -4.58 13.29 19.92
N HIS A 262 -5.63 13.98 20.36
CA HIS A 262 -6.95 13.38 20.46
C HIS A 262 -7.48 13.12 19.05
N SER A 263 -7.86 11.88 18.77
CA SER A 263 -8.46 11.52 17.48
C SER A 263 -9.95 11.83 17.50
N ASP A 264 -10.46 12.46 16.44
CA ASP A 264 -11.90 12.61 16.22
C ASP A 264 -12.55 11.27 15.86
N MET A 265 -11.75 10.29 15.42
CA MET A 265 -12.12 8.89 15.20
C MET A 265 -11.95 8.05 16.47
N LYS A 266 -12.68 6.94 16.54
CA LYS A 266 -12.67 6.01 17.68
C LYS A 266 -11.74 4.84 17.42
N ASP A 267 -11.28 4.20 18.49
CA ASP A 267 -10.56 2.94 18.39
C ASP A 267 -11.52 1.85 17.85
N ARG A 268 -11.13 1.21 16.75
CA ARG A 268 -11.99 0.25 16.03
C ARG A 268 -12.29 -1.01 16.83
N LYS A 269 -11.37 -1.44 17.70
CA LYS A 269 -11.56 -2.66 18.51
C LYS A 269 -12.50 -2.45 19.68
N THR A 270 -12.42 -1.28 20.32
CA THR A 270 -13.12 -0.99 21.57
C THR A 270 -14.32 -0.05 21.41
N GLY A 271 -14.40 0.68 20.30
CA GLY A 271 -15.39 1.74 20.06
C GLY A 271 -15.24 2.95 20.96
N LYS A 272 -14.14 3.06 21.72
CA LYS A 272 -13.86 4.18 22.65
C LYS A 272 -13.08 5.28 21.95
N ARG A 273 -12.96 6.44 22.62
CA ARG A 273 -12.05 7.51 22.16
C ARG A 273 -10.63 6.98 22.01
N ALA A 274 -9.91 7.49 21.04
CA ALA A 274 -8.54 7.11 20.76
C ALA A 274 -7.64 8.35 20.74
N TYR A 275 -6.35 8.12 20.96
CA TYR A 275 -5.29 9.08 20.73
C TYR A 275 -4.36 8.53 19.67
N ILE A 276 -3.77 9.41 18.86
CA ILE A 276 -2.80 9.03 17.83
C ILE A 276 -1.44 9.63 18.12
N GLY A 277 -0.40 8.81 17.94
CA GLY A 277 0.99 9.20 17.98
C GLY A 277 1.46 9.65 16.61
N VAL A 278 1.53 10.96 16.41
CA VAL A 278 1.93 11.56 15.14
C VAL A 278 3.41 11.89 15.17
N ARG A 279 4.13 11.48 14.13
CA ARG A 279 5.55 11.81 13.95
C ARG A 279 5.73 13.31 13.76
N ARG A 280 6.56 13.95 14.60
CA ARG A 280 6.85 15.39 14.48
C ARG A 280 7.41 15.80 13.13
N ASN A 281 8.18 14.92 12.48
CA ASN A 281 8.87 15.26 11.24
C ASN A 281 7.96 15.24 10.00
N ASP A 282 6.98 14.35 9.98
CA ASP A 282 6.20 14.06 8.78
C ASP A 282 4.68 14.12 9.01
N GLY A 283 4.22 14.34 10.24
CA GLY A 283 2.81 14.51 10.56
C GLY A 283 1.97 13.24 10.37
N GLN A 284 2.58 12.06 10.22
CA GLN A 284 1.86 10.82 10.01
C GLN A 284 1.65 10.05 11.32
N ASN A 285 0.42 9.58 11.53
CA ASN A 285 0.06 8.63 12.58
C ASN A 285 0.91 7.35 12.48
N SER A 286 1.58 7.02 13.58
CA SER A 286 2.47 5.86 13.69
C SER A 286 2.04 4.85 14.74
N PHE A 287 1.08 5.21 15.60
CA PHE A 287 0.49 4.31 16.60
C PHE A 287 -0.79 4.91 17.19
N THR A 288 -1.69 4.04 17.65
CA THR A 288 -2.92 4.43 18.36
C THR A 288 -2.81 4.04 19.82
N ILE A 289 -3.25 4.92 20.72
CA ILE A 289 -3.37 4.68 22.15
C ILE A 289 -4.86 4.68 22.51
N PRO A 290 -5.40 3.62 23.12
CA PRO A 290 -6.78 3.63 23.60
C PRO A 290 -6.94 4.68 24.69
N ALA A 291 -8.08 5.37 24.75
CA ALA A 291 -8.31 6.34 25.82
C ALA A 291 -8.22 5.67 27.21
N PRO A 292 -7.52 6.30 28.18
CA PRO A 292 -7.49 5.79 29.54
C PRO A 292 -8.91 5.76 30.12
N GLU A 293 -9.16 4.82 31.04
CA GLU A 293 -10.49 4.64 31.64
C GLU A 293 -10.93 5.85 32.48
N ASN A 294 -9.97 6.64 32.99
CA ASN A 294 -10.18 7.85 33.75
C ASN A 294 -9.46 9.04 33.10
N ASP A 295 -9.87 10.27 33.43
CA ASP A 295 -9.13 11.47 33.05
C ASP A 295 -7.75 11.45 33.74
N ALA A 296 -6.71 11.10 32.98
CA ALA A 296 -5.39 10.81 33.50
C ALA A 296 -4.29 11.66 32.84
N PRO A 297 -4.28 13.00 33.03
CA PRO A 297 -3.20 13.86 32.55
C PRO A 297 -1.81 13.39 33.01
N ALA A 298 -1.73 12.84 34.23
CA ALA A 298 -0.51 12.28 34.79
C ALA A 298 0.00 11.03 34.04
N GLU A 299 -0.88 10.25 33.41
CA GLU A 299 -0.49 9.09 32.60
C GLU A 299 0.09 9.53 31.26
N PHE A 300 -0.52 10.54 30.61
CA PHE A 300 0.05 11.11 29.38
C PHE A 300 1.41 11.78 29.62
N LEU A 301 1.58 12.51 30.74
CA LEU A 301 2.87 13.10 31.09
C LEU A 301 3.98 12.04 31.23
N LYS A 302 3.67 10.91 31.88
CA LYS A 302 4.62 9.79 31.99
C LYS A 302 4.95 9.23 30.62
N LEU A 303 3.93 8.97 29.80
CA LEU A 303 4.09 8.40 28.47
C LEU A 303 4.95 9.28 27.55
N TYR A 304 4.84 10.61 27.66
CA TYR A 304 5.70 11.55 26.92
C TYR A 304 7.18 11.50 27.33
N ASP A 305 7.47 11.09 28.56
CA ASP A 305 8.82 11.02 29.12
C ASP A 305 9.50 9.67 28.87
N GLU A 306 8.74 8.64 28.50
CA GLU A 306 9.28 7.30 28.24
C GLU A 306 10.15 7.25 26.97
N PRO A 307 11.14 6.34 26.91
CA PRO A 307 11.85 6.05 25.66
C PRO A 307 10.89 5.56 24.58
N VAL A 308 11.11 6.00 23.34
CA VAL A 308 10.29 5.60 22.18
C VAL A 308 10.23 4.08 22.02
N GLU A 309 11.37 3.40 22.15
CA GLU A 309 11.41 1.94 22.02
C GLU A 309 10.47 1.24 23.00
N LYS A 310 10.51 1.67 24.26
CA LYS A 310 9.66 1.12 25.32
C LYS A 310 8.18 1.30 24.96
N LEU A 311 7.78 2.51 24.59
CA LEU A 311 6.38 2.79 24.23
C LEU A 311 5.92 1.90 23.07
N LEU A 312 6.70 1.82 21.98
CA LEU A 312 6.31 1.05 20.80
C LEU A 312 6.22 -0.45 21.11
N THR A 313 7.13 -0.98 21.92
CA THR A 313 7.07 -2.37 22.39
C THR A 313 5.86 -2.62 23.28
N ASP A 314 5.58 -1.74 24.26
CA ASP A 314 4.44 -1.89 25.18
C ASP A 314 3.10 -1.86 24.43
N LEU A 315 3.00 -1.04 23.37
CA LEU A 315 1.82 -0.97 22.49
C LEU A 315 1.78 -2.06 21.41
N ASN A 316 2.79 -2.93 21.32
CA ASN A 316 2.96 -3.91 20.24
C ASN A 316 2.89 -3.27 18.83
N VAL A 317 3.47 -2.09 18.67
CA VAL A 317 3.54 -1.37 17.40
C VAL A 317 4.75 -1.87 16.62
N PRO A 318 4.57 -2.46 15.42
CA PRO A 318 5.69 -2.82 14.57
C PRO A 318 6.45 -1.57 14.12
N PHE A 319 7.78 -1.59 14.25
CA PHE A 319 8.65 -0.48 13.83
C PHE A 319 9.92 -1.00 13.15
N ILE A 320 10.54 -0.14 12.35
CA ILE A 320 11.72 -0.47 11.56
C ILE A 320 12.89 0.37 12.03
N VAL A 321 14.01 -0.29 12.31
CA VAL A 321 15.27 0.37 12.65
C VAL A 321 16.07 0.58 11.37
N ARG A 322 16.24 1.84 10.94
CA ARG A 322 17.13 2.16 9.83
C ARG A 322 18.58 2.06 10.31
N LYS A 323 19.39 1.32 9.54
CA LYS A 323 20.84 1.21 9.75
C LYS A 323 21.56 2.48 9.29
#